data_AF-A0A945NIJ2-F1
#
_entry.id   AF-A0A945NIJ2-F1
#
_cell.length_a   1.000
_cell.length_b   1.000
_cell.length_c   1.000
_cell.angle_alpha   90.00
_cell.angle_beta   90.00
_cell.angle_gamma   90.00
#
_symmetry.space_group_name_H-M   'P 1'
#
loop_
_entity.id
_entity.type
_entity.pdbx_description
1 polymer ?
#
loop_
_entity_poly.entity_id
_entity_poly.type
_entity_poly.pdbx_seq_one_letter_code
_entity_poly.pdbx_strand_id
1 'polypeptide(L)'
;MKRSNILVGLTTIIALYHIVVVAQLPTWLGMFVPHEVHLGISILFALILIYLLLPAGGKRHGEDTEADDGFRRVPWYDWLLMASSIAGAGFVVFFHESILDYGEYGYLDTKGIIFASMLAIPVLEAVRRTTGWALPTIIVIMVLITIFQKYLPGLLYGRGYPLDRLLYSTYVGNAGIFGLPLGIAANIVIVYLIFGALMDRAGASRWFMDMALALTGWSRGGPAKAAVLASAMFGSISGSPSGNSATTGVFTIPMMKKIGYTPAFAAAVEAVASTGGMILPPVMGAIAFLMAEWLEVSYASIVVAAAVSALLYFLIIFVSVHLQAHKDGIQAMRREELPDFLPSFIRGWYYLIPMGALVYFLVVMSLPPGMAGFYTCGVVIVVSFLSKDRENWLLPKKLVAAFDEGVR
;
A
#
# COMPACT_ATOMS: atom_id res chain seq x y z
N MET A 1 -20.04 4.68 -22.01
CA MET A 1 -18.71 4.26 -21.49
C MET A 1 -18.92 3.35 -20.30
N LYS A 2 -18.38 2.11 -20.30
CA LYS A 2 -18.49 1.20 -19.15
C LYS A 2 -17.80 1.82 -17.92
N ARG A 3 -18.39 1.74 -16.72
CA ARG A 3 -17.84 2.29 -15.46
C ARG A 3 -16.39 1.87 -15.19
N SER A 4 -16.02 0.67 -15.66
CA SER A 4 -14.63 0.17 -15.62
C SER A 4 -13.64 1.13 -16.31
N ASN A 5 -13.99 1.68 -17.49
CA ASN A 5 -13.12 2.60 -18.21
C ASN A 5 -12.98 3.96 -17.51
N ILE A 6 -14.03 4.42 -16.83
CA ILE A 6 -14.00 5.67 -16.06
C ILE A 6 -13.10 5.50 -14.83
N LEU A 7 -13.23 4.37 -14.12
CA LEU A 7 -12.39 4.07 -12.96
C LEU A 7 -10.93 3.92 -13.36
N VAL A 8 -10.63 3.18 -14.44
CA VAL A 8 -9.26 3.06 -14.97
C VAL A 8 -8.71 4.41 -15.40
N GLY A 9 -9.54 5.28 -16.00
CA GLY A 9 -9.14 6.64 -16.34
C GLY A 9 -8.79 7.47 -15.09
N LEU A 10 -9.64 7.41 -14.05
CA LEU A 10 -9.42 8.11 -12.79
C LEU A 10 -8.14 7.63 -12.08
N THR A 11 -7.96 6.32 -11.90
CA THR A 11 -6.78 5.75 -11.23
C THR A 11 -5.50 6.05 -12.01
N THR A 12 -5.56 6.04 -13.35
CA THR A 12 -4.44 6.47 -14.19
C THR A 12 -4.11 7.95 -13.99
N ILE A 13 -5.10 8.84 -13.91
CA ILE A 13 -4.88 10.27 -13.62
C ILE A 13 -4.23 10.45 -12.25
N ILE A 14 -4.73 9.73 -11.23
CA ILE A 14 -4.18 9.78 -9.87
C ILE A 14 -2.72 9.31 -9.87
N ALA A 15 -2.41 8.18 -10.52
CA ALA A 15 -1.03 7.68 -10.63
C ALA A 15 -0.12 8.68 -11.31
N LEU A 16 -0.54 9.21 -12.47
CA LEU A 16 0.24 10.19 -13.23
C LEU A 16 0.46 11.48 -12.45
N TYR A 17 -0.55 11.99 -11.74
CA TYR A 17 -0.43 13.17 -10.90
C TYR A 17 0.67 13.00 -9.85
N HIS A 18 0.63 11.90 -9.08
CA HIS A 18 1.64 11.68 -8.04
C HIS A 18 3.03 11.43 -8.63
N ILE A 19 3.13 10.69 -9.74
CA ILE A 19 4.41 10.51 -10.45
C ILE A 19 4.99 11.87 -10.90
N VAL A 20 4.16 12.75 -11.47
CA VAL A 20 4.58 14.07 -11.95
C VAL A 20 5.05 14.97 -10.81
N VAL A 21 4.32 14.97 -9.69
CA VAL A 21 4.67 15.75 -8.50
C VAL A 21 5.96 15.22 -7.86
N VAL A 22 6.05 13.91 -7.66
CA VAL A 22 7.25 13.28 -7.07
C VAL A 22 8.46 13.49 -7.97
N ALA A 23 8.31 13.39 -9.29
CA ALA A 23 9.39 13.66 -10.25
C ALA A 23 9.80 15.15 -10.31
N GLN A 24 9.16 16.04 -9.55
CA GLN A 24 9.42 17.48 -9.51
C GLN A 24 9.30 18.18 -10.87
N LEU A 25 8.54 17.61 -11.80
CA LEU A 25 8.34 18.19 -13.13
C LEU A 25 7.73 19.59 -13.10
N PRO A 26 6.74 19.91 -12.24
CA PRO A 26 6.24 21.28 -12.13
C PRO A 26 7.36 22.27 -11.76
N THR A 27 8.20 21.91 -10.80
CA THR A 27 9.34 22.73 -10.36
C THR A 27 10.33 22.97 -11.49
N TRP A 28 10.61 21.96 -12.32
CA TRP A 28 11.49 22.09 -13.49
C TRP A 28 10.92 23.03 -14.56
N LEU A 29 9.59 23.13 -14.64
CA LEU A 29 8.87 24.06 -15.52
C LEU A 29 8.67 25.45 -14.90
N GLY A 30 9.23 25.71 -13.70
CA GLY A 30 9.09 26.98 -12.98
C GLY A 30 7.75 27.14 -12.26
N MET A 31 6.95 26.08 -12.13
CA MET A 31 5.71 26.06 -11.36
C MET A 31 5.96 25.52 -9.95
N PHE A 32 5.54 26.25 -8.92
CA PHE A 32 5.61 25.80 -7.53
C PHE A 32 4.24 25.27 -7.08
N VAL A 33 4.22 24.03 -6.58
CA VAL A 33 3.02 23.42 -5.98
C VAL A 33 3.25 23.37 -4.47
N PRO A 34 2.50 24.13 -3.65
CA PRO A 34 2.61 24.07 -2.20
C PRO A 34 2.34 22.65 -1.68
N HIS A 35 3.01 22.28 -0.58
CA HIS A 35 2.90 20.94 -0.02
C HIS A 35 1.47 20.62 0.42
N GLU A 36 0.81 21.57 1.07
CA GLU A 36 -0.56 21.46 1.57
C GLU A 36 -1.55 21.26 0.41
N VAL A 37 -1.31 21.94 -0.72
CA VAL A 37 -2.10 21.81 -1.94
C VAL A 37 -1.95 20.40 -2.52
N HIS A 38 -0.72 19.87 -2.56
CA HIS A 38 -0.47 18.50 -2.98
C HIS A 38 -1.24 17.50 -2.11
N LEU A 39 -1.14 17.61 -0.78
CA LEU A 39 -1.86 16.73 0.14
C LEU A 39 -3.38 16.87 0.03
N GLY A 40 -3.88 18.10 -0.16
CA GLY A 40 -5.28 18.42 -0.46
C GLY A 40 -5.81 17.65 -1.67
N ILE A 41 -5.08 17.68 -2.78
CA ILE A 41 -5.44 16.94 -4.00
C ILE A 41 -5.36 15.42 -3.76
N SER A 42 -4.30 14.94 -3.10
CA SER A 42 -4.09 13.52 -2.84
C SER A 42 -5.20 12.90 -1.99
N ILE A 43 -5.59 13.53 -0.87
CA ILE A 43 -6.68 13.00 -0.04
C ILE A 43 -8.03 13.07 -0.76
N LEU A 44 -8.25 14.11 -1.57
CA LEU A 44 -9.47 14.24 -2.34
C LEU A 44 -9.62 13.09 -3.34
N PHE A 45 -8.54 12.79 -4.08
CA PHE A 45 -8.49 11.64 -4.98
C PHE A 45 -8.73 10.32 -4.25
N ALA A 46 -8.09 10.11 -3.10
CA ALA A 46 -8.28 8.91 -2.31
C ALA A 46 -9.74 8.75 -1.83
N LEU A 47 -10.34 9.81 -1.29
CA LEU A 47 -11.72 9.75 -0.79
C LEU A 47 -12.72 9.52 -1.92
N ILE A 48 -12.60 10.22 -3.05
CA ILE A 48 -13.45 9.99 -4.23
C ILE A 48 -13.34 8.53 -4.68
N LEU A 49 -12.12 8.00 -4.78
CA LEU A 49 -11.90 6.62 -5.19
C LEU A 49 -12.52 5.62 -4.20
N ILE A 50 -12.33 5.82 -2.90
CA ILE A 50 -12.89 4.98 -1.83
C ILE A 50 -14.43 4.97 -1.91
N TYR A 51 -15.07 6.12 -2.04
CA TYR A 51 -16.54 6.20 -2.10
C TYR A 51 -17.13 5.65 -3.40
N LEU A 52 -16.36 5.67 -4.50
CA LEU A 52 -16.77 5.04 -5.76
C LEU A 52 -16.58 3.52 -5.77
N LEU A 53 -15.61 2.99 -5.02
CA LEU A 53 -15.27 1.57 -5.00
C LEU A 53 -15.91 0.78 -3.85
N LEU A 54 -16.04 1.38 -2.67
CA LEU A 54 -16.43 0.70 -1.44
C LEU A 54 -17.82 1.15 -0.94
N PRO A 55 -18.86 0.30 -1.05
CA PRO A 55 -20.18 0.62 -0.53
C PRO A 55 -20.20 0.59 1.01
N ALA A 56 -21.05 1.41 1.62
CA ALA A 56 -21.18 1.52 3.08
C ALA A 56 -21.43 0.19 3.83
N GLY A 57 -22.05 -0.79 3.16
CA GLY A 57 -22.39 -2.10 3.73
C GLY A 57 -21.21 -3.05 3.97
N GLY A 58 -19.96 -2.63 3.73
CA GLY A 58 -18.76 -3.36 4.15
C GLY A 58 -18.52 -4.73 3.49
N LYS A 59 -19.39 -5.16 2.58
CA LYS A 59 -19.21 -6.39 1.81
C LYS A 59 -18.89 -6.04 0.36
N ARG A 60 -17.65 -6.33 -0.04
CA ARG A 60 -17.37 -6.77 -1.40
C ARG A 60 -18.10 -8.11 -1.52
N HIS A 61 -19.37 -8.06 -1.93
CA HIS A 61 -20.14 -9.29 -2.19
C HIS A 61 -19.32 -10.09 -3.20
N GLY A 62 -19.02 -11.33 -2.83
CA GLY A 62 -18.17 -12.23 -3.59
C GLY A 62 -18.61 -12.37 -5.04
N GLU A 63 -17.63 -12.73 -5.86
CA GLU A 63 -17.56 -13.74 -6.93
C GLU A 63 -18.82 -14.44 -7.49
N ASP A 64 -20.04 -14.24 -6.99
CA ASP A 64 -21.25 -14.92 -7.44
C ASP A 64 -22.32 -13.94 -7.95
N THR A 65 -21.95 -13.01 -8.82
CA THR A 65 -22.93 -12.51 -9.80
C THR A 65 -22.18 -12.16 -11.08
N GLU A 66 -22.28 -13.07 -12.04
CA GLU A 66 -22.06 -12.82 -13.45
C GLU A 66 -22.55 -11.42 -13.82
N ALA A 67 -21.68 -10.65 -14.47
CA ALA A 67 -22.05 -9.68 -15.50
C ALA A 67 -23.41 -8.97 -15.33
N ASP A 68 -23.64 -8.27 -14.22
CA ASP A 68 -24.62 -7.19 -14.26
C ASP A 68 -23.90 -5.93 -14.74
N ASP A 69 -23.88 -5.76 -16.06
CA ASP A 69 -23.52 -4.56 -16.82
C ASP A 69 -24.54 -3.40 -16.53
N GLY A 70 -25.22 -3.44 -15.38
CA GLY A 70 -26.20 -2.49 -14.89
C GLY A 70 -25.62 -1.56 -13.83
N PHE A 71 -25.85 -0.26 -14.00
CA PHE A 71 -25.48 0.80 -13.07
C PHE A 71 -25.89 0.49 -11.62
N ARG A 72 -24.98 -0.05 -10.79
CA ARG A 72 -25.11 0.08 -9.34
C ARG A 72 -24.91 1.56 -8.98
N ARG A 73 -26.01 2.31 -8.96
CA ARG A 73 -26.04 3.75 -8.67
C ARG A 73 -25.31 4.00 -7.36
N VAL A 74 -24.32 4.89 -7.39
CA VAL A 74 -23.68 5.38 -6.17
C VAL A 74 -24.78 5.95 -5.28
N PRO A 75 -24.97 5.41 -4.06
CA PRO A 75 -26.00 5.88 -3.14
C PRO A 75 -25.90 7.39 -2.89
N TRP A 76 -27.02 8.04 -2.62
CA TRP A 76 -27.06 9.50 -2.41
C TRP A 76 -26.15 9.95 -1.24
N TYR A 77 -26.00 9.11 -0.21
CA TYR A 77 -25.12 9.40 0.92
C TYR A 77 -23.64 9.40 0.54
N ASP A 78 -23.23 8.61 -0.46
CA ASP A 78 -21.86 8.61 -0.97
C ASP A 78 -21.57 9.88 -1.76
N TRP A 79 -22.56 10.38 -2.52
CA TRP A 79 -22.47 11.69 -3.15
C TRP A 79 -22.33 12.82 -2.13
N LEU A 80 -23.06 12.75 -1.02
CA LEU A 80 -22.96 13.74 0.06
C LEU A 80 -21.56 13.72 0.71
N LEU A 81 -21.03 12.54 1.02
CA LEU A 81 -19.69 12.41 1.60
C LEU A 81 -18.58 12.84 0.64
N MET A 82 -18.71 12.54 -0.66
CA MET A 82 -17.81 13.05 -1.68
C MET A 82 -17.89 14.58 -1.80
N ALA A 83 -19.09 15.16 -1.85
CA ALA A 83 -19.27 16.61 -1.88
C ALA A 83 -18.68 17.29 -0.64
N SER A 84 -18.86 16.68 0.54
CA SER A 84 -18.26 17.15 1.80
C SER A 84 -16.73 17.09 1.76
N SER A 85 -16.17 16.00 1.22
CA SER A 85 -14.73 15.84 1.03
C SER A 85 -14.15 16.86 0.06
N ILE A 86 -14.85 17.12 -1.06
CA ILE A 86 -14.50 18.15 -2.05
C ILE A 86 -14.48 19.52 -1.39
N ALA A 87 -15.48 19.86 -0.58
CA ALA A 87 -15.54 21.15 0.11
C ALA A 87 -14.40 21.29 1.14
N GLY A 88 -14.18 20.28 1.98
CA GLY A 88 -13.11 20.29 3.00
C GLY A 88 -11.72 20.35 2.37
N ALA A 89 -11.34 19.34 1.57
CA ALA A 89 -10.02 19.32 0.94
C ALA A 89 -9.85 20.45 -0.09
N GLY A 90 -10.91 20.83 -0.80
CA GLY A 90 -10.89 21.94 -1.76
C GLY A 90 -10.60 23.29 -1.09
N PHE A 91 -11.03 23.50 0.16
CA PHE A 91 -10.66 24.70 0.90
C PHE A 91 -9.14 24.80 1.08
N VAL A 92 -8.46 23.71 1.40
CA VAL A 92 -6.98 23.68 1.48
C VAL A 92 -6.33 23.97 0.13
N VAL A 93 -6.87 23.43 -0.96
CA VAL A 93 -6.32 23.59 -2.31
C VAL A 93 -6.46 25.03 -2.82
N PHE A 94 -7.63 25.64 -2.67
CA PHE A 94 -7.91 26.97 -3.23
C PHE A 94 -7.58 28.12 -2.26
N PHE A 95 -7.60 27.87 -0.95
CA PHE A 95 -7.36 28.88 0.09
C PHE A 95 -6.19 28.47 0.99
N HIS A 96 -5.09 27.99 0.39
CA HIS A 96 -3.90 27.55 1.13
C HIS A 96 -3.31 28.64 2.05
N GLU A 97 -3.35 29.92 1.64
CA GLU A 97 -2.94 31.04 2.49
C GLU A 97 -3.71 31.09 3.82
N SER A 98 -5.02 30.80 3.80
CA SER A 98 -5.82 30.72 5.02
C SER A 98 -5.41 29.55 5.93
N ILE A 99 -4.87 28.47 5.36
CA ILE A 99 -4.32 27.35 6.14
C ILE A 99 -3.01 27.75 6.81
N LEU A 100 -2.16 28.51 6.10
CA LEU A 100 -0.93 29.07 6.65
C LEU A 100 -1.24 30.03 7.80
N ASP A 101 -2.22 30.92 7.61
CA ASP A 101 -2.74 31.82 8.64
C ASP A 101 -3.19 31.05 9.89
N TYR A 102 -3.98 29.98 9.72
CA TYR A 102 -4.39 29.15 10.87
C TYR A 102 -3.20 28.50 11.56
N GLY A 103 -2.20 28.06 10.80
CA GLY A 103 -0.93 27.56 11.32
C GLY A 103 -0.23 28.57 12.22
N GLU A 104 -0.15 29.83 11.78
CA GLU A 104 0.49 30.93 12.50
C GLU A 104 -0.30 31.37 13.74
N TYR A 105 -1.61 31.59 13.61
CA TYR A 105 -2.47 32.02 14.71
C TYR A 105 -2.75 30.92 15.74
N GLY A 106 -2.63 29.66 15.32
CA GLY A 106 -2.83 28.52 16.20
C GLY A 106 -4.28 28.20 16.53
N TYR A 107 -5.26 28.71 15.76
CA TYR A 107 -6.69 28.37 15.93
C TYR A 107 -7.44 28.44 14.61
N LEU A 108 -8.61 27.81 14.54
CA LEU A 108 -9.53 27.89 13.40
C LEU A 108 -10.62 28.93 13.68
N ASP A 109 -10.95 29.76 12.68
CA ASP A 109 -12.17 30.56 12.70
C ASP A 109 -13.41 29.68 12.39
N THR A 110 -14.60 30.27 12.43
CA THR A 110 -15.86 29.54 12.16
C THR A 110 -15.84 28.82 10.82
N LYS A 111 -15.25 29.43 9.78
CA LYS A 111 -15.15 28.82 8.44
C LYS A 111 -14.22 27.60 8.49
N GLY A 112 -13.05 27.73 9.11
CA GLY A 112 -12.09 26.65 9.29
C GLY A 112 -12.68 25.45 10.04
N ILE A 113 -13.44 25.71 11.11
CA ILE A 113 -14.13 24.65 11.88
C ILE A 113 -15.12 23.87 11.01
N ILE A 114 -15.88 24.57 10.15
CA ILE A 114 -16.85 23.95 9.24
C ILE A 114 -16.12 23.05 8.23
N PHE A 115 -15.12 23.57 7.52
CA PHE A 115 -14.39 22.79 6.51
C PHE A 115 -13.59 21.62 7.12
N ALA A 116 -13.01 21.82 8.30
CA ALA A 116 -12.35 20.75 9.04
C ALA A 116 -13.30 19.61 9.38
N SER A 117 -14.51 19.93 9.85
CA SER A 117 -15.54 18.94 10.16
C SER A 117 -16.05 18.23 8.89
N MET A 118 -16.22 18.98 7.80
CA MET A 118 -16.62 18.44 6.49
C MET A 118 -15.61 17.47 5.89
N LEU A 119 -14.34 17.54 6.28
CA LEU A 119 -13.31 16.57 5.89
C LEU A 119 -13.16 15.42 6.90
N ALA A 120 -13.15 15.73 8.19
CA ALA A 120 -12.91 14.74 9.24
C ALA A 120 -13.96 13.62 9.25
N ILE A 121 -15.24 13.96 9.03
CA ILE A 121 -16.33 12.98 9.02
C ILE A 121 -16.19 11.99 7.84
N PRO A 122 -16.04 12.44 6.58
CA PRO A 122 -15.75 11.54 5.47
C PRO A 122 -14.45 10.73 5.63
N VAL A 123 -13.40 11.29 6.25
CA VAL A 123 -12.17 10.51 6.49
C VAL A 123 -12.45 9.36 7.46
N LEU A 124 -13.17 9.60 8.56
CA LEU A 124 -13.52 8.56 9.53
C LEU A 124 -14.39 7.45 8.89
N GLU A 125 -15.36 7.82 8.07
CA GLU A 125 -16.21 6.88 7.35
C GLU A 125 -15.43 6.11 6.27
N ALA A 126 -14.48 6.75 5.59
CA ALA A 126 -13.58 6.07 4.66
C ALA A 126 -12.72 5.02 5.38
N VAL A 127 -12.16 5.35 6.55
CA VAL A 127 -11.42 4.39 7.40
C VAL A 127 -12.29 3.20 7.80
N ARG A 128 -13.57 3.43 8.14
CA ARG A 128 -14.51 2.36 8.45
C ARG A 128 -14.75 1.42 7.28
N ARG A 129 -14.84 1.96 6.06
CA ARG A 129 -15.06 1.16 4.84
C ARG A 129 -13.85 0.35 4.42
N THR A 130 -12.64 0.84 4.68
CA THR A 130 -11.40 0.17 4.30
C THR A 130 -10.92 -0.84 5.35
N THR A 131 -11.03 -0.51 6.63
CA THR A 131 -10.46 -1.31 7.73
C THR A 131 -11.51 -1.99 8.62
N GLY A 132 -12.80 -1.69 8.42
CA GLY A 132 -13.88 -2.15 9.28
C GLY A 132 -14.03 -1.28 10.54
N TRP A 133 -14.72 -1.82 11.56
CA TRP A 133 -15.09 -1.04 12.76
C TRP A 133 -13.96 -0.85 13.77
N ALA A 134 -12.88 -1.66 13.70
CA ALA A 134 -11.84 -1.66 14.73
C ALA A 134 -11.15 -0.28 14.85
N LEU A 135 -10.60 0.24 13.76
CA LEU A 135 -9.84 1.50 13.79
C LEU A 135 -10.73 2.74 14.06
N PRO A 136 -11.91 2.92 13.43
CA PRO A 136 -12.81 4.01 13.76
C PRO A 136 -13.26 4.00 15.22
N THR A 137 -13.50 2.82 15.79
CA THR A 137 -13.90 2.72 17.22
C THR A 137 -12.78 3.21 18.13
N ILE A 138 -11.53 2.82 17.83
CA ILE A 138 -10.37 3.33 18.57
C ILE A 138 -10.28 4.86 18.45
N ILE A 139 -10.42 5.41 17.24
CA ILE A 139 -10.37 6.87 17.01
C ILE A 139 -11.46 7.58 17.81
N VAL A 140 -12.70 7.11 17.75
CA VAL A 140 -13.83 7.72 18.47
C VAL A 140 -13.62 7.65 19.98
N ILE A 141 -13.16 6.51 20.52
CA ILE A 141 -12.84 6.38 21.94
C ILE A 141 -11.74 7.36 22.33
N MET A 142 -10.66 7.48 21.55
CA MET A 142 -9.57 8.42 21.84
C MET A 142 -10.03 9.88 21.82
N VAL A 143 -10.88 10.25 20.85
CA VAL A 143 -11.48 11.59 20.78
C VAL A 143 -12.36 11.86 22.00
N LEU A 144 -13.22 10.91 22.39
CA LEU A 144 -14.07 11.04 23.57
C LEU A 144 -13.26 11.16 24.86
N ILE A 145 -12.25 10.31 25.05
CA ILE A 145 -11.33 10.39 26.20
C ILE A 145 -10.69 11.78 26.24
N THR A 146 -10.24 12.31 25.10
CA THR A 146 -9.55 13.59 25.00
C THR A 146 -10.46 14.79 25.31
N ILE A 147 -11.72 14.77 24.86
CA ILE A 147 -12.71 15.81 25.16
C ILE A 147 -13.14 15.75 26.63
N PHE A 148 -13.40 14.54 27.14
CA PHE A 148 -13.96 14.32 28.47
C PHE A 148 -12.90 14.04 29.56
N GLN A 149 -11.61 14.33 29.32
CA GLN A 149 -10.54 14.10 30.31
C GLN A 149 -10.83 14.69 31.69
N LYS A 150 -11.54 15.82 31.76
CA LYS A 150 -11.94 16.47 33.02
C LYS A 150 -12.79 15.57 33.91
N TYR A 151 -13.50 14.60 33.34
CA TYR A 151 -14.39 13.70 34.07
C TYR A 151 -13.78 12.31 34.30
N LEU A 152 -12.57 12.05 33.79
CA LEU A 152 -11.92 10.76 33.94
C LEU A 152 -11.11 10.70 35.25
N PRO A 153 -11.11 9.56 35.97
CA PRO A 153 -10.38 9.41 37.21
C PRO A 153 -8.89 9.10 36.98
N GLY A 154 -8.06 9.37 37.99
CA GLY A 154 -6.67 8.93 38.06
C GLY A 154 -5.77 9.56 36.99
N LEU A 155 -4.92 8.75 36.36
CA LEU A 155 -3.93 9.21 35.37
C LEU A 155 -4.56 9.83 34.11
N LEU A 156 -5.84 9.55 33.86
CA LEU A 156 -6.57 10.08 32.70
C LEU A 156 -7.21 11.45 32.97
N TYR A 157 -7.16 11.94 34.22
CA TYR A 157 -7.67 13.26 34.57
C TYR A 157 -6.82 14.36 33.95
N GLY A 158 -7.47 15.28 33.24
CA GLY A 158 -6.81 16.42 32.60
C GLY A 158 -7.77 17.59 32.40
N ARG A 159 -7.26 18.69 31.84
CA ARG A 159 -8.08 19.89 31.58
C ARG A 159 -9.18 19.63 30.53
N GLY A 160 -9.02 18.60 29.70
CA GLY A 160 -9.84 18.37 28.52
C GLY A 160 -9.43 19.28 27.37
N TYR A 161 -9.58 18.78 26.14
CA TYR A 161 -9.29 19.52 24.92
C TYR A 161 -10.60 19.87 24.21
N PRO A 162 -10.90 21.16 23.99
CA PRO A 162 -12.14 21.55 23.34
C PRO A 162 -12.14 21.15 21.86
N LEU A 163 -13.34 20.97 21.29
CA LEU A 163 -13.52 20.39 19.95
C LEU A 163 -12.89 21.25 18.84
N ASP A 164 -12.96 22.57 18.97
CA ASP A 164 -12.31 23.53 18.07
C ASP A 164 -10.79 23.32 18.03
N ARG A 165 -10.15 23.10 19.19
CA ARG A 165 -8.72 22.82 19.27
C ARG A 165 -8.36 21.45 18.69
N LEU A 166 -9.21 20.45 18.88
CA LEU A 166 -9.04 19.13 18.26
C LEU A 166 -9.17 19.20 16.75
N LEU A 167 -10.15 19.93 16.23
CA LEU A 167 -10.33 20.15 14.80
C LEU A 167 -9.15 20.93 14.21
N TYR A 168 -8.66 21.96 14.90
CA TYR A 168 -7.42 22.64 14.53
C TYR A 168 -6.24 21.66 14.42
N SER A 169 -6.00 20.86 15.46
CA SER A 169 -4.90 19.89 15.47
C SER A 169 -5.06 18.81 14.40
N THR A 170 -6.29 18.43 14.08
CA THR A 170 -6.61 17.40 13.08
C THR A 170 -6.49 17.94 11.67
N TYR A 171 -6.80 19.22 11.45
CA TYR A 171 -6.86 19.81 10.12
C TYR A 171 -5.56 20.51 9.72
N VAL A 172 -4.86 21.16 10.65
CA VAL A 172 -3.64 21.94 10.36
C VAL A 172 -2.40 21.32 10.99
N GLY A 173 -2.55 20.54 12.07
CA GLY A 173 -1.41 19.98 12.79
C GLY A 173 -0.59 18.97 11.99
N ASN A 174 0.72 18.90 12.27
CA ASN A 174 1.66 17.96 11.64
C ASN A 174 1.31 16.47 11.86
N ALA A 175 0.57 16.16 12.92
CA ALA A 175 0.05 14.81 13.20
C ALA A 175 -1.42 14.64 12.75
N GLY A 176 -2.00 15.64 12.11
CA GLY A 176 -3.36 15.64 11.59
C GLY A 176 -3.49 15.00 10.21
N ILE A 177 -4.64 15.26 9.58
CA ILE A 177 -5.04 14.73 8.26
C ILE A 177 -4.03 15.15 7.19
N PHE A 178 -3.63 16.41 7.16
CA PHE A 178 -2.61 16.95 6.24
C PHE A 178 -1.18 16.82 6.78
N GLY A 179 -0.99 15.94 7.75
CA GLY A 179 0.29 15.72 8.39
C GLY A 179 1.19 14.70 7.70
N LEU A 180 2.20 14.29 8.46
CA LEU A 180 3.23 13.34 8.03
C LEU A 180 2.69 12.05 7.38
N PRO A 181 1.65 11.38 7.93
CA PRO A 181 1.17 10.12 7.36
C PRO A 181 0.61 10.28 5.94
N LEU A 182 -0.12 11.36 5.67
CA LEU A 182 -0.63 11.65 4.32
C LEU A 182 0.51 12.07 3.39
N GLY A 183 1.47 12.84 3.90
CA GLY A 183 2.69 13.19 3.17
C GLY A 183 3.45 11.97 2.66
N ILE A 184 3.67 10.99 3.52
CA ILE A 184 4.33 9.72 3.15
C ILE A 184 3.47 8.92 2.17
N ALA A 185 2.15 8.86 2.39
CA ALA A 185 1.26 8.16 1.47
C ALA A 185 1.31 8.73 0.05
N ALA A 186 1.23 10.06 -0.06
CA ALA A 186 1.17 10.79 -1.32
C ALA A 186 2.53 10.86 -2.05
N ASN A 187 3.64 11.04 -1.31
CA ASN A 187 4.96 11.23 -1.94
C ASN A 187 5.75 9.94 -2.09
N ILE A 188 5.47 8.92 -1.28
CA ILE A 188 6.29 7.71 -1.20
C ILE A 188 5.44 6.48 -1.50
N VAL A 189 4.50 6.13 -0.64
CA VAL A 189 3.81 4.82 -0.68
C VAL A 189 3.16 4.56 -2.03
N ILE A 190 2.46 5.54 -2.61
CA ILE A 190 1.80 5.37 -3.91
C ILE A 190 2.78 5.01 -5.03
N VAL A 191 3.98 5.58 -5.03
CA VAL A 191 5.01 5.29 -6.04
C VAL A 191 5.52 3.86 -5.89
N TYR A 192 5.67 3.37 -4.67
CA TYR A 192 6.08 2.00 -4.39
C TYR A 192 4.98 0.97 -4.68
N LEU A 193 3.71 1.32 -4.46
CA LEU A 193 2.58 0.48 -4.90
C LEU A 193 2.53 0.37 -6.42
N ILE A 194 2.76 1.48 -7.15
CA ILE A 194 2.89 1.48 -8.61
C ILE A 194 4.10 0.65 -9.05
N PHE A 195 5.26 0.80 -8.40
CA PHE A 195 6.44 -0.02 -8.66
C PHE A 195 6.15 -1.52 -8.51
N GLY A 196 5.49 -1.92 -7.42
CA GLY A 196 5.10 -3.31 -7.19
C GLY A 196 4.14 -3.82 -8.27
N ALA A 197 3.13 -3.02 -8.63
CA ALA A 197 2.21 -3.37 -9.71
C ALA A 197 2.93 -3.48 -11.08
N LEU A 198 3.88 -2.59 -11.38
CA LEU A 198 4.68 -2.67 -12.61
C LEU A 198 5.52 -3.96 -12.64
N MET A 199 6.15 -4.32 -11.53
CA MET A 199 6.91 -5.58 -11.41
C MET A 199 6.01 -6.80 -11.60
N ASP A 200 4.81 -6.81 -11.01
CA ASP A 200 3.85 -7.91 -11.18
C ASP A 200 3.39 -8.04 -12.63
N ARG A 201 3.02 -6.92 -13.27
CA ARG A 201 2.61 -6.89 -14.69
C ARG A 201 3.74 -7.23 -15.66
N ALA A 202 4.97 -6.98 -15.25
CA ALA A 202 6.16 -7.42 -15.98
C ALA A 202 6.40 -8.93 -15.81
N GLY A 203 5.72 -9.64 -14.91
CA GLY A 203 5.83 -11.09 -14.74
C GLY A 203 6.76 -11.53 -13.60
N ALA A 204 7.20 -10.61 -12.75
CA ALA A 204 8.16 -10.91 -11.68
C ALA A 204 7.59 -11.89 -10.65
N SER A 205 6.31 -11.77 -10.26
CA SER A 205 5.67 -12.66 -9.26
C SER A 205 5.74 -14.14 -9.67
N ARG A 206 5.41 -14.44 -10.94
CA ARG A 206 5.52 -15.80 -11.49
C ARG A 206 6.96 -16.30 -11.50
N TRP A 207 7.90 -15.45 -11.89
CA TRP A 207 9.32 -15.81 -11.87
C TRP A 207 9.84 -16.11 -10.46
N PHE A 208 9.46 -15.29 -9.46
CA PHE A 208 9.81 -15.55 -8.06
C PHE A 208 9.21 -16.86 -7.55
N MET A 209 7.97 -17.18 -7.93
CA MET A 209 7.35 -18.47 -7.62
C MET A 209 8.13 -19.65 -8.21
N ASP A 210 8.48 -19.58 -9.49
CA ASP A 210 9.25 -20.62 -10.17
C ASP A 210 10.62 -20.81 -9.52
N MET A 211 11.30 -19.72 -9.15
CA MET A 211 12.56 -19.76 -8.39
C MET A 211 12.38 -20.41 -7.02
N ALA A 212 11.36 -20.02 -6.28
CA ALA A 212 11.10 -20.57 -4.96
C ALA A 212 10.79 -22.07 -5.01
N LEU A 213 10.03 -22.51 -6.01
CA LEU A 213 9.75 -23.93 -6.25
C LEU A 213 10.98 -24.72 -6.66
N ALA A 214 11.80 -24.18 -7.57
CA ALA A 214 13.05 -24.81 -7.99
C ALA A 214 14.00 -25.02 -6.80
N LEU A 215 14.06 -24.05 -5.87
CA LEU A 215 14.94 -24.09 -4.71
C LEU A 215 14.44 -25.01 -3.59
N THR A 216 13.12 -25.14 -3.39
CA THR A 216 12.57 -25.75 -2.16
C THR A 216 11.60 -26.91 -2.40
N GLY A 217 11.02 -27.00 -3.60
CA GLY A 217 9.94 -27.95 -3.95
C GLY A 217 10.33 -29.42 -3.86
N TRP A 218 11.62 -29.73 -4.00
CA TRP A 218 12.19 -31.07 -3.87
C TRP A 218 12.23 -31.58 -2.42
N SER A 219 12.07 -30.69 -1.44
CA SER A 219 12.08 -31.06 -0.02
C SER A 219 10.68 -31.36 0.51
N ARG A 220 10.56 -32.09 1.62
CA ARG A 220 9.26 -32.33 2.27
C ARG A 220 8.62 -31.01 2.69
N GLY A 221 7.34 -30.85 2.36
CA GLY A 221 6.62 -29.58 2.51
C GLY A 221 7.09 -28.49 1.53
N GLY A 222 7.79 -28.86 0.45
CA GLY A 222 8.43 -27.96 -0.50
C GLY A 222 7.55 -26.83 -1.01
N PRO A 223 6.31 -27.07 -1.47
CA PRO A 223 5.38 -26.01 -1.86
C PRO A 223 5.07 -24.96 -0.80
N ALA A 224 4.98 -25.35 0.47
CA ALA A 224 4.77 -24.38 1.55
C ALA A 224 6.03 -23.54 1.79
N LYS A 225 7.21 -24.14 1.68
CA LYS A 225 8.49 -23.41 1.73
C LYS A 225 8.64 -22.45 0.55
N ALA A 226 8.23 -22.90 -0.64
CA ALA A 226 8.22 -22.10 -1.85
C ALA A 226 7.25 -20.92 -1.69
N ALA A 227 6.06 -21.16 -1.13
CA ALA A 227 5.10 -20.10 -0.83
C ALA A 227 5.68 -19.04 0.11
N VAL A 228 6.34 -19.46 1.19
CA VAL A 228 7.00 -18.54 2.14
C VAL A 228 8.09 -17.72 1.45
N LEU A 229 8.95 -18.37 0.65
CA LEU A 229 10.05 -17.70 -0.05
C LEU A 229 9.55 -16.75 -1.16
N ALA A 230 8.57 -17.18 -1.97
CA ALA A 230 7.97 -16.35 -3.00
C ALA A 230 7.24 -15.14 -2.39
N SER A 231 6.50 -15.35 -1.30
CA SER A 231 5.85 -14.27 -0.54
C SER A 231 6.86 -13.30 0.06
N ALA A 232 8.03 -13.80 0.52
CA ALA A 232 9.11 -12.94 0.97
C ALA A 232 9.63 -12.08 -0.18
N MET A 233 10.00 -12.70 -1.31
CA MET A 233 10.54 -11.98 -2.47
C MET A 233 9.55 -10.94 -3.00
N PHE A 234 8.28 -11.32 -3.22
CA PHE A 234 7.26 -10.38 -3.70
C PHE A 234 6.86 -9.35 -2.63
N GLY A 235 6.75 -9.76 -1.37
CA GLY A 235 6.43 -8.88 -0.25
C GLY A 235 7.48 -7.79 -0.02
N SER A 236 8.76 -8.10 -0.26
CA SER A 236 9.86 -7.12 -0.21
C SER A 236 9.78 -6.03 -1.27
N ILE A 237 8.97 -6.24 -2.32
CA ILE A 237 8.72 -5.32 -3.42
C ILE A 237 7.40 -4.58 -3.19
N SER A 238 6.33 -5.29 -2.87
CA SER A 238 4.99 -4.70 -2.79
C SER A 238 4.73 -4.00 -1.46
N GLY A 239 5.40 -4.40 -0.38
CA GLY A 239 5.18 -3.86 0.97
C GLY A 239 3.75 -4.05 1.50
N SER A 240 2.93 -4.83 0.79
CA SER A 240 1.47 -4.88 0.93
C SER A 240 1.03 -6.33 1.15
N PRO A 241 0.63 -6.71 2.37
CA PRO A 241 0.18 -8.06 2.66
C PRO A 241 -1.07 -8.45 1.86
N SER A 242 -2.02 -7.52 1.70
CA SER A 242 -3.22 -7.76 0.89
C SER A 242 -2.89 -7.93 -0.59
N GLY A 243 -1.92 -7.16 -1.11
CA GLY A 243 -1.42 -7.32 -2.48
C GLY A 243 -0.72 -8.66 -2.68
N ASN A 244 0.15 -9.05 -1.74
CA ASN A 244 0.84 -10.34 -1.76
C ASN A 244 -0.16 -11.51 -1.76
N SER A 245 -1.13 -11.52 -0.83
CA SER A 245 -2.18 -12.54 -0.80
C SER A 245 -3.05 -12.58 -2.07
N ALA A 246 -3.25 -11.43 -2.74
CA ALA A 246 -3.98 -11.37 -4.00
C ALA A 246 -3.17 -11.85 -5.22
N THR A 247 -1.84 -11.84 -5.15
CA THR A 247 -0.96 -12.29 -6.24
C THR A 247 -0.37 -13.67 -5.96
N THR A 248 0.45 -13.83 -4.92
CA THR A 248 1.07 -15.12 -4.55
C THR A 248 0.03 -16.08 -3.98
N GLY A 249 -0.88 -15.60 -3.14
CA GLY A 249 -1.90 -16.41 -2.46
C GLY A 249 -2.78 -17.23 -3.41
N VAL A 250 -3.09 -16.69 -4.59
CA VAL A 250 -3.88 -17.35 -5.64
C VAL A 250 -3.19 -18.61 -6.15
N PHE A 251 -1.85 -18.65 -6.13
CA PHE A 251 -1.07 -19.81 -6.53
C PHE A 251 -0.65 -20.68 -5.35
N THR A 252 -0.24 -20.07 -4.23
CA THR A 252 0.34 -20.79 -3.08
C THR A 252 -0.71 -21.57 -2.30
N ILE A 253 -1.90 -21.02 -2.07
CA ILE A 253 -2.95 -21.68 -1.27
C ILE A 253 -3.43 -22.96 -1.97
N PRO A 254 -3.83 -22.96 -3.26
CA PRO A 254 -4.23 -24.19 -3.94
C PRO A 254 -3.09 -25.21 -4.02
N MET A 255 -1.86 -24.75 -4.21
CA MET A 255 -0.69 -25.61 -4.29
C MET A 255 -0.39 -26.32 -2.96
N MET A 256 -0.45 -25.61 -1.84
CA MET A 256 -0.33 -26.20 -0.50
C MET A 256 -1.46 -27.20 -0.21
N LYS A 257 -2.71 -26.87 -0.60
CA LYS A 257 -3.85 -27.78 -0.44
C LYS A 257 -3.67 -29.07 -1.26
N LYS A 258 -3.17 -28.97 -2.49
CA LYS A 258 -2.98 -30.11 -3.40
C LYS A 258 -2.03 -31.17 -2.84
N ILE A 259 -1.04 -30.77 -2.04
CA ILE A 259 -0.07 -31.69 -1.42
C ILE A 259 -0.48 -32.21 -0.04
N GLY A 260 -1.63 -31.78 0.49
CA GLY A 260 -2.21 -32.32 1.72
C GLY A 260 -2.26 -31.37 2.93
N TYR A 261 -1.87 -30.09 2.80
CA TYR A 261 -2.11 -29.14 3.89
C TYR A 261 -3.59 -28.83 4.04
N THR A 262 -4.04 -28.63 5.28
CA THR A 262 -5.42 -28.19 5.54
C THR A 262 -5.65 -26.78 4.95
N PRO A 263 -6.87 -26.47 4.47
CA PRO A 263 -7.17 -25.14 3.94
C PRO A 263 -6.88 -24.01 4.94
N ALA A 264 -7.16 -24.25 6.23
CA ALA A 264 -6.90 -23.30 7.31
C ALA A 264 -5.40 -23.03 7.50
N PHE A 265 -4.57 -24.08 7.49
CA PHE A 265 -3.13 -23.93 7.63
C PHE A 265 -2.52 -23.24 6.41
N ALA A 266 -2.95 -23.60 5.19
CA ALA A 266 -2.48 -22.97 3.96
C ALA A 266 -2.79 -21.46 3.95
N ALA A 267 -4.01 -21.06 4.34
CA ALA A 267 -4.38 -19.65 4.46
C ALA A 267 -3.59 -18.93 5.56
N ALA A 268 -3.34 -19.59 6.70
CA ALA A 268 -2.53 -19.02 7.77
C ALA A 268 -1.07 -18.79 7.35
N VAL A 269 -0.45 -19.76 6.66
CA VAL A 269 0.91 -19.61 6.14
C VAL A 269 1.00 -18.43 5.17
N GLU A 270 0.06 -18.33 4.22
CA GLU A 270 0.03 -17.22 3.27
C GLU A 270 -0.16 -15.87 3.98
N ALA A 271 -1.10 -15.78 4.93
CA ALA A 271 -1.37 -14.55 5.66
C ALA A 271 -0.15 -14.07 6.48
N VAL A 272 0.51 -14.99 7.19
CA VAL A 272 1.68 -14.66 8.01
C VAL A 272 2.89 -14.34 7.12
N ALA A 273 3.17 -15.13 6.08
CA ALA A 273 4.25 -14.84 5.13
C ALA A 273 4.04 -13.50 4.39
N SER A 274 2.80 -13.21 3.99
CA SER A 274 2.42 -11.94 3.38
C SER A 274 2.65 -10.76 4.32
N THR A 275 2.33 -10.90 5.60
CA THR A 275 2.55 -9.88 6.63
C THR A 275 4.04 -9.59 6.83
N GLY A 276 4.89 -10.62 6.74
CA GLY A 276 6.35 -10.46 6.80
C GLY A 276 6.95 -9.53 5.74
N GLY A 277 6.27 -9.37 4.60
CA GLY A 277 6.69 -8.42 3.56
C GLY A 277 6.77 -6.97 4.05
N MET A 278 6.01 -6.61 5.09
CA MET A 278 6.06 -5.26 5.67
C MET A 278 7.38 -4.92 6.37
N ILE A 279 8.19 -5.91 6.73
CA ILE A 279 9.47 -5.69 7.43
C ILE A 279 10.68 -6.09 6.59
N LEU A 280 10.48 -6.74 5.44
CA LEU A 280 11.56 -7.24 4.60
C LEU A 280 12.04 -6.16 3.61
N PRO A 281 13.32 -5.75 3.66
CA PRO A 281 13.89 -4.82 2.68
C PRO A 281 13.84 -5.35 1.25
N PRO A 282 13.80 -4.48 0.21
CA PRO A 282 14.12 -3.05 0.25
C PRO A 282 12.93 -2.07 0.26
N VAL A 283 11.70 -2.50 0.01
CA VAL A 283 10.53 -1.58 0.01
C VAL A 283 9.87 -1.52 1.39
N MET A 284 9.73 -2.68 2.04
CA MET A 284 9.05 -2.79 3.34
C MET A 284 7.62 -2.19 3.30
N GLY A 285 6.92 -2.17 4.43
CA GLY A 285 5.60 -1.53 4.54
C GLY A 285 5.70 -0.01 4.69
N ALA A 286 4.58 0.69 4.45
CA ALA A 286 4.48 2.15 4.58
C ALA A 286 5.02 2.72 5.90
N ILE A 287 4.92 1.94 6.99
CA ILE A 287 5.42 2.30 8.32
C ILE A 287 6.93 2.54 8.32
N ALA A 288 7.71 1.84 7.49
CA ALA A 288 9.16 2.03 7.44
C ALA A 288 9.54 3.44 6.95
N PHE A 289 8.81 3.97 5.97
CA PHE A 289 8.97 5.35 5.51
C PHE A 289 8.56 6.36 6.59
N LEU A 290 7.47 6.08 7.32
CA LEU A 290 7.05 6.90 8.46
C LEU A 290 8.08 6.92 9.58
N MET A 291 8.71 5.80 9.88
CA MET A 291 9.77 5.74 10.88
C MET A 291 11.00 6.53 10.45
N ALA A 292 11.43 6.41 9.19
CA ALA A 292 12.60 7.15 8.69
C ALA A 292 12.38 8.67 8.82
N GLU A 293 11.20 9.14 8.43
CA GLU A 293 10.83 10.55 8.50
C GLU A 293 10.68 11.02 9.95
N TRP A 294 9.99 10.25 10.80
CA TRP A 294 9.74 10.63 12.18
C TRP A 294 11.00 10.59 13.05
N LEU A 295 11.91 9.65 12.80
CA LEU A 295 13.20 9.56 13.50
C LEU A 295 14.27 10.48 12.89
N GLU A 296 13.98 11.14 11.77
CA GLU A 296 14.90 12.00 11.02
C GLU A 296 16.22 11.27 10.66
N VAL A 297 16.12 9.99 10.30
CA VAL A 297 17.24 9.16 9.86
C VAL A 297 17.06 8.69 8.42
N SER A 298 18.16 8.30 7.78
CA SER A 298 18.09 7.75 6.43
C SER A 298 17.25 6.46 6.40
N TYR A 299 16.46 6.27 5.34
CA TYR A 299 15.71 5.03 5.13
C TYR A 299 16.62 3.79 5.10
N ALA A 300 17.86 3.94 4.59
CA ALA A 300 18.87 2.89 4.59
C ALA A 300 19.19 2.40 6.02
N SER A 301 19.21 3.30 7.02
CA SER A 301 19.41 2.93 8.43
C SER A 301 18.28 2.02 8.93
N ILE A 302 17.03 2.34 8.57
CA ILE A 302 15.85 1.53 8.91
C ILE A 302 15.93 0.15 8.25
N VAL A 303 16.30 0.09 6.98
CA VAL A 303 16.47 -1.15 6.22
C VAL A 303 17.51 -2.07 6.86
N VAL A 304 18.68 -1.54 7.21
CA VAL A 304 19.75 -2.32 7.84
C VAL A 304 19.30 -2.84 9.21
N ALA A 305 18.61 -2.00 9.99
CA ALA A 305 18.08 -2.41 11.30
C ALA A 305 17.00 -3.50 11.18
N ALA A 306 16.16 -3.45 10.15
CA ALA A 306 15.08 -4.42 9.95
C ALA A 306 15.56 -5.77 9.39
N ALA A 307 16.70 -5.82 8.70
CA ALA A 307 17.16 -7.01 7.99
C ALA A 307 17.27 -8.26 8.89
N VAL A 308 17.86 -8.13 10.08
CA VAL A 308 18.01 -9.26 11.02
C VAL A 308 16.65 -9.77 11.48
N SER A 309 15.76 -8.87 11.88
CA SER A 309 14.41 -9.20 12.33
C SER A 309 13.58 -9.87 11.23
N ALA A 310 13.67 -9.36 9.99
CA ALA A 310 13.00 -9.93 8.84
C ALA A 310 13.50 -11.35 8.50
N LEU A 311 14.82 -11.55 8.50
CA LEU A 311 15.42 -12.88 8.28
C LEU A 311 14.97 -13.89 9.33
N LEU A 312 14.97 -13.50 10.61
CA LEU A 312 14.48 -14.35 11.70
C LEU A 312 12.98 -14.66 11.56
N TYR A 313 12.17 -13.67 11.19
CA TYR A 313 10.73 -13.86 10.97
C TYR A 313 10.46 -14.91 9.88
N PHE A 314 11.09 -14.78 8.72
CA PHE A 314 10.91 -15.74 7.62
C PHE A 314 11.54 -17.11 7.93
N LEU A 315 12.65 -17.14 8.67
CA LEU A 315 13.24 -18.40 9.15
C LEU A 315 12.27 -19.16 10.07
N ILE A 316 11.62 -18.48 11.00
CA ILE A 316 10.65 -19.09 11.92
C ILE A 316 9.48 -19.68 11.13
N ILE A 317 8.94 -18.95 10.14
CA ILE A 317 7.84 -19.44 9.31
C ILE A 317 8.31 -20.64 8.48
N PHE A 318 9.50 -20.55 7.87
CA PHE A 318 10.08 -21.63 7.06
C PHE A 318 10.28 -22.91 7.87
N VAL A 319 10.80 -22.80 9.10
CA VAL A 319 10.94 -23.93 10.03
C VAL A 319 9.57 -24.46 10.47
N SER A 320 8.61 -23.57 10.74
CA SER A 320 7.25 -23.96 11.16
C SER A 320 6.54 -24.80 10.09
N VAL A 321 6.58 -24.37 8.83
CA VAL A 321 5.99 -25.16 7.73
C VAL A 321 6.75 -26.47 7.50
N HIS A 322 8.07 -26.48 7.71
CA HIS A 322 8.87 -27.70 7.61
C HIS A 322 8.52 -28.73 8.67
N LEU A 323 8.39 -28.30 9.93
CA LEU A 323 8.00 -29.16 11.05
C LEU A 323 6.56 -29.67 10.89
N GLN A 324 5.65 -28.80 10.44
CA GLN A 324 4.26 -29.20 10.16
C GLN A 324 4.20 -30.27 9.07
N ALA A 325 4.97 -30.12 7.97
CA ALA A 325 5.05 -31.14 6.93
C ALA A 325 5.50 -32.51 7.46
N HIS A 326 6.44 -32.53 8.40
CA HIS A 326 6.91 -33.77 9.02
C HIS A 326 5.85 -34.39 9.91
N LYS A 327 5.18 -33.57 10.73
CA LYS A 327 4.10 -34.01 11.60
C LYS A 327 2.93 -34.63 10.81
N ASP A 328 2.55 -34.00 9.70
CA ASP A 328 1.41 -34.43 8.88
C ASP A 328 1.80 -35.44 7.79
N GLY A 329 3.07 -35.86 7.73
CA GLY A 329 3.54 -36.85 6.77
C GLY A 329 3.56 -36.38 5.31
N ILE A 330 3.50 -35.07 5.06
CA ILE A 330 3.46 -34.45 3.73
C ILE A 330 4.75 -34.77 2.96
N GLN A 331 4.57 -35.19 1.71
CA GLN A 331 5.66 -35.60 0.82
C GLN A 331 6.22 -34.43 0.00
N ALA A 332 7.39 -34.63 -0.60
CA ALA A 332 7.95 -33.69 -1.56
C ALA A 332 7.21 -33.80 -2.92
N MET A 333 7.33 -32.75 -3.75
CA MET A 333 6.87 -32.83 -5.13
C MET A 333 7.75 -33.79 -5.95
N ARG A 334 7.15 -34.40 -6.97
CA ARG A 334 7.92 -35.17 -7.96
C ARG A 334 8.85 -34.23 -8.70
N ARG A 335 10.09 -34.67 -8.97
CA ARG A 335 11.09 -33.84 -9.68
C ARG A 335 10.62 -33.38 -11.06
N GLU A 336 9.80 -34.17 -11.73
CA GLU A 336 9.19 -33.85 -13.04
C GLU A 336 8.22 -32.66 -12.99
N GLU A 337 7.65 -32.36 -11.82
CA GLU A 337 6.72 -31.23 -11.64
C GLU A 337 7.44 -29.95 -11.23
N LEU A 338 8.75 -30.01 -10.96
CA LEU A 338 9.53 -28.87 -10.52
C LEU A 338 10.11 -28.11 -11.71
N PRO A 339 10.08 -26.77 -11.68
CA PRO A 339 10.81 -25.98 -12.66
C PRO A 339 12.32 -26.18 -12.47
N ASP A 340 13.06 -26.28 -13.58
CA ASP A 340 14.52 -26.35 -13.54
C ASP A 340 15.10 -24.99 -13.11
N PHE A 341 16.01 -25.01 -12.13
CA PHE A 341 16.58 -23.78 -11.56
C PHE A 341 17.30 -22.92 -12.59
N LEU A 342 18.27 -23.48 -13.32
CA LEU A 342 19.12 -22.75 -14.26
C LEU A 342 18.33 -22.09 -15.41
N PRO A 343 17.49 -22.83 -16.18
CA PRO A 343 16.66 -22.24 -17.23
C PRO A 343 15.71 -21.17 -16.71
N SER A 344 15.07 -21.40 -15.56
CA SER A 344 14.14 -20.44 -14.98
C SER A 344 14.87 -19.18 -14.48
N PHE A 345 16.06 -19.31 -13.92
CA PHE A 345 16.88 -18.17 -13.50
C PHE A 345 17.28 -17.31 -14.71
N ILE A 346 17.79 -17.93 -15.78
CA ILE A 346 18.20 -17.24 -17.01
C ILE A 346 17.01 -16.52 -17.68
N ARG A 347 15.78 -17.02 -17.52
CA ARG A 347 14.57 -16.39 -18.10
C ARG A 347 14.11 -15.12 -17.38
N GLY A 348 14.57 -14.84 -16.17
CA GLY A 348 14.06 -13.70 -15.38
C GLY A 348 15.07 -13.02 -14.46
N TRP A 349 16.37 -13.34 -14.54
CA TRP A 349 17.41 -12.67 -13.73
C TRP A 349 17.37 -11.14 -13.83
N TYR A 350 16.86 -10.60 -14.95
CA TYR A 350 16.71 -9.16 -15.14
C TYR A 350 15.70 -8.52 -14.17
N TYR A 351 14.76 -9.25 -13.56
CA TYR A 351 13.92 -8.71 -12.48
C TYR A 351 14.71 -8.34 -11.22
N LEU A 352 15.94 -8.84 -11.07
CA LEU A 352 16.83 -8.42 -10.00
C LEU A 352 17.44 -7.03 -10.26
N ILE A 353 17.46 -6.56 -11.53
CA ILE A 353 18.03 -5.25 -11.88
C ILE A 353 17.24 -4.11 -11.22
N PRO A 354 15.89 -4.02 -11.33
CA PRO A 354 15.14 -3.00 -10.61
C PRO A 354 15.31 -3.07 -9.08
N MET A 355 15.38 -4.27 -8.50
CA MET A 355 15.61 -4.40 -7.06
C MET A 355 16.99 -3.87 -6.65
N GLY A 356 18.03 -4.22 -7.41
CA GLY A 356 19.38 -3.70 -7.20
C GLY A 356 19.46 -2.19 -7.43
N ALA A 357 18.78 -1.66 -8.44
CA ALA A 357 18.69 -0.22 -8.71
C ALA A 357 18.02 0.53 -7.56
N LEU A 358 16.94 -0.02 -6.99
CA LEU A 358 16.28 0.56 -5.83
C LEU A 358 17.21 0.64 -4.62
N VAL A 359 17.90 -0.46 -4.30
CA VAL A 359 18.89 -0.49 -3.20
C VAL A 359 20.01 0.50 -3.46
N TYR A 360 20.49 0.59 -4.71
CA TYR A 360 21.53 1.54 -5.09
C TYR A 360 21.07 3.00 -4.90
N PHE A 361 19.86 3.34 -5.35
CA PHE A 361 19.29 4.68 -5.19
C PHE A 361 19.08 5.07 -3.72
N LEU A 362 18.62 4.13 -2.89
CA LEU A 362 18.35 4.37 -1.47
C LEU A 362 19.60 4.39 -0.60
N VAL A 363 20.53 3.45 -0.82
CA VAL A 363 21.67 3.24 0.08
C VAL A 363 22.93 3.94 -0.41
N VAL A 364 23.23 3.88 -1.71
CA VAL A 364 24.47 4.43 -2.26
C VAL A 364 24.28 5.90 -2.63
N MET A 365 23.22 6.22 -3.38
CA MET A 365 22.92 7.61 -3.75
C MET A 365 22.18 8.39 -2.66
N SER A 366 21.66 7.72 -1.64
CA SER A 366 20.90 8.33 -0.53
C SER A 366 19.78 9.27 -1.02
N LEU A 367 19.10 8.89 -2.12
CA LEU A 367 18.02 9.68 -2.68
C LEU A 367 16.79 9.66 -1.75
N PRO A 368 15.96 10.71 -1.76
CA PRO A 368 14.66 10.67 -1.10
C PRO A 368 13.85 9.45 -1.56
N PRO A 369 13.17 8.71 -0.66
CA PRO A 369 12.53 7.45 -1.01
C PRO A 369 11.55 7.55 -2.19
N GLY A 370 10.76 8.62 -2.27
CA GLY A 370 9.84 8.85 -3.40
C GLY A 370 10.56 8.93 -4.75
N MET A 371 11.69 9.65 -4.82
CA MET A 371 12.52 9.77 -6.02
C MET A 371 13.18 8.43 -6.40
N ALA A 372 13.69 7.70 -5.40
CA ALA A 372 14.25 6.36 -5.63
C ALA A 372 13.20 5.41 -6.22
N GLY A 373 11.97 5.44 -5.70
CA GLY A 373 10.84 4.69 -6.26
C GLY A 373 10.53 5.09 -7.71
N PHE A 374 10.47 6.41 -8.00
CA PHE A 374 10.22 6.92 -9.35
C PHE A 374 11.26 6.45 -10.37
N TYR A 375 12.55 6.61 -10.08
CA TYR A 375 13.62 6.14 -10.96
C TYR A 375 13.58 4.63 -11.14
N THR A 376 13.27 3.89 -10.09
CA THR A 376 13.11 2.43 -10.16
C THR A 376 11.94 2.03 -11.06
N CYS A 377 10.79 2.72 -11.00
CA CYS A 377 9.70 2.51 -11.96
C CYS A 377 10.17 2.65 -13.42
N GLY A 378 10.98 3.68 -13.70
CA GLY A 378 11.61 3.85 -15.02
C GLY A 378 12.51 2.67 -15.41
N VAL A 379 13.32 2.18 -14.48
CA VAL A 379 14.16 0.99 -14.69
C VAL A 379 13.32 -0.25 -15.00
N VAL A 380 12.21 -0.49 -14.28
CA VAL A 380 11.30 -1.62 -14.55
C VAL A 380 10.75 -1.55 -15.97
N ILE A 381 10.31 -0.36 -16.41
CA ILE A 381 9.77 -0.17 -17.76
C ILE A 381 10.81 -0.54 -18.81
N VAL A 382 12.04 -0.02 -18.69
CA VAL A 382 13.13 -0.32 -19.63
C VAL A 382 13.51 -1.80 -19.60
N VAL A 383 13.66 -2.37 -18.40
CA VAL A 383 14.05 -3.77 -18.20
C VAL A 383 12.98 -4.74 -18.71
N SER A 384 11.70 -4.36 -18.69
CA SER A 384 10.61 -5.23 -19.20
C SER A 384 10.81 -5.64 -20.67
N PHE A 385 11.47 -4.81 -21.48
CA PHE A 385 11.77 -5.10 -22.88
C PHE A 385 12.89 -6.16 -23.08
N LEU A 386 13.65 -6.49 -22.02
CA LEU A 386 14.63 -7.58 -22.04
C LEU A 386 13.98 -8.96 -21.91
N SER A 387 12.70 -9.03 -21.50
CA SER A 387 11.96 -10.29 -21.47
C SER A 387 11.85 -10.87 -22.88
N LYS A 388 12.22 -12.15 -23.01
CA LYS A 388 11.98 -12.93 -24.24
C LYS A 388 10.50 -13.09 -24.52
N ASP A 389 9.69 -13.14 -23.48
CA ASP A 389 8.24 -13.17 -23.58
C ASP A 389 7.73 -11.74 -23.76
N ARG A 390 7.13 -11.47 -24.94
CA ARG A 390 6.56 -10.18 -25.28
C ARG A 390 5.34 -9.83 -24.45
N GLU A 391 4.70 -10.82 -23.83
CA GLU A 391 3.60 -10.54 -22.91
C GLU A 391 4.10 -9.69 -21.74
N ASN A 392 5.31 -9.91 -21.26
CA ASN A 392 5.88 -9.19 -20.11
C ASN A 392 6.29 -7.73 -20.41
N TRP A 393 6.24 -7.30 -21.67
CA TRP A 393 6.61 -5.92 -22.03
C TRP A 393 5.58 -4.93 -21.50
N LEU A 394 6.05 -3.89 -20.82
CA LEU A 394 5.20 -2.83 -20.27
C LEU A 394 4.78 -1.83 -21.36
N LEU A 395 3.94 -2.29 -22.28
CA LEU A 395 3.27 -1.48 -23.28
C LEU A 395 2.19 -0.57 -22.64
N PRO A 396 1.70 0.48 -23.33
CA PRO A 396 0.76 1.45 -22.76
C PRO A 396 -0.47 0.83 -22.08
N LYS A 397 -1.03 -0.24 -22.64
CA LYS A 397 -2.17 -0.94 -22.02
C LYS A 397 -1.81 -1.58 -20.68
N LYS A 398 -0.62 -2.17 -20.55
CA LYS A 398 -0.14 -2.77 -19.30
C LYS A 398 0.27 -1.71 -18.28
N LEU A 399 0.83 -0.58 -18.73
CA LEU A 399 1.12 0.57 -17.86
C LEU A 399 -0.15 1.11 -17.22
N VAL A 400 -1.18 1.39 -18.02
CA VAL A 400 -2.49 1.84 -17.52
C VAL A 400 -3.07 0.84 -16.52
N ALA A 401 -2.95 -0.45 -16.80
CA ALA A 401 -3.47 -1.47 -15.91
C ALA A 401 -2.62 -1.68 -14.65
N ALA A 402 -1.32 -1.41 -14.68
CA ALA A 402 -0.45 -1.38 -13.49
C ALA A 402 -0.75 -0.13 -12.63
N PHE A 403 -1.03 1.01 -13.24
CA PHE A 403 -1.48 2.22 -12.53
C PHE A 403 -2.83 2.01 -11.86
N ASP A 404 -3.79 1.37 -12.55
CA ASP A 404 -5.07 1.02 -11.94
C ASP A 404 -4.90 0.09 -10.74
N GLU A 405 -3.98 -0.87 -10.82
CA GLU A 405 -3.71 -1.81 -9.73
C GLU A 405 -2.95 -1.18 -8.56
N GLY A 406 -1.95 -0.34 -8.83
CA GLY A 406 -1.19 0.33 -7.78
C GLY A 406 -1.96 1.40 -7.02
N VAL A 407 -3.00 1.99 -7.63
CA VAL A 407 -3.82 3.05 -7.02
C VAL A 407 -5.05 2.53 -6.28
N ARG A 408 -5.62 1.39 -6.71
CA ARG A 408 -6.79 0.78 -6.06
C ARG A 408 -6.41 0.04 -4.77
#